data_AF-A0A5N7S044-F1
#
_entry.id   AF-A0A5N7S044-F1
#
_cell.length_a   1.000
_cell.length_b   1.000
_cell.length_c   1.000
_cell.angle_alpha   90.00
_cell.angle_beta   90.00
_cell.angle_gamma   90.00
#
_symmetry.space_group_name_H-M   'P 1'
#
loop_
_entity.id
_entity.type
_entity.pdbx_description
1 polymer ?
#
loop_
_entity_poly.entity_id
_entity_poly.type
_entity_poly.pdbx_seq_one_letter_code
_entity_poly.pdbx_strand_id
1 'polypeptide(L)' 'MTFGKWVENARELGMDEAEIDAAISAEQRLKVATIVAGSVLTAPSETAVLAVFSEICAAAALGTPVHPQQRETLH' A
#
# COMPACT_ATOMS: atom_id res chain seq x y z
N MET A 1 -6.19 -18.02 -8.21
CA MET A 1 -7.26 -17.32 -7.45
C MET A 1 -6.88 -15.85 -7.39
N THR A 2 -7.77 -14.91 -7.71
CA THR A 2 -7.46 -13.46 -7.67
C THR A 2 -7.78 -12.89 -6.28
N PHE A 3 -7.14 -11.78 -5.90
CA PHE A 3 -7.45 -11.09 -4.64
C PHE A 3 -8.93 -10.70 -4.55
N GLY A 4 -9.55 -10.24 -5.66
CA GLY A 4 -10.99 -9.96 -5.70
C GLY A 4 -11.86 -11.18 -5.38
N LYS A 5 -11.54 -12.36 -5.93
CA LYS A 5 -12.25 -13.61 -5.62
C LYS A 5 -12.05 -14.05 -4.16
N TRP A 6 -10.90 -13.73 -3.56
CA TRP A 6 -10.67 -13.97 -2.14
C TRP A 6 -11.57 -13.08 -1.28
N VAL A 7 -11.70 -11.78 -1.61
CA VAL A 7 -12.60 -10.86 -0.90
C VAL A 7 -14.06 -11.35 -0.98
N GLU A 8 -14.52 -11.74 -2.18
CA GLU A 8 -15.86 -12.29 -2.38
C GLU A 8 -16.09 -13.53 -1.50
N ASN A 9 -15.19 -14.51 -1.55
CA ASN A 9 -15.26 -15.70 -0.70
C ASN A 9 -15.22 -15.36 0.81
N ALA A 10 -14.39 -14.41 1.24
CA ALA A 10 -14.29 -14.04 2.65
C ALA A 10 -15.61 -13.48 3.18
N ARG A 11 -16.30 -12.67 2.37
CA ARG A 11 -17.65 -12.18 2.68
C ARG A 11 -18.68 -13.30 2.73
N GLU A 12 -18.65 -14.21 1.76
CA GLU A 12 -19.54 -15.37 1.72
C GLU A 12 -19.36 -16.30 2.94
N LEU A 13 -18.13 -16.42 3.44
CA LEU A 13 -17.80 -17.19 4.63
C LEU A 13 -18.11 -16.47 5.95
N GLY A 14 -18.60 -15.22 5.89
CA GLY A 14 -18.94 -14.43 7.07
C GLY A 14 -17.72 -13.98 7.89
N MET A 15 -16.57 -13.78 7.24
CA MET A 15 -15.39 -13.19 7.87
C MET A 15 -15.68 -11.75 8.30
N ASP A 16 -15.01 -11.25 9.33
CA ASP A 16 -15.22 -9.89 9.82
C ASP A 16 -14.87 -8.86 8.72
N GLU A 17 -15.79 -7.94 8.43
CA GLU A 17 -15.56 -6.88 7.43
C GLU A 17 -14.36 -6.00 7.82
N ALA A 18 -14.07 -5.83 9.11
CA ALA A 18 -12.88 -5.10 9.55
C ALA A 18 -11.57 -5.80 9.12
N GLU A 19 -11.55 -7.13 9.11
CA GLU A 19 -10.41 -7.93 8.63
C GLU A 19 -10.30 -7.88 7.11
N ILE A 20 -11.43 -7.93 6.40
CA ILE A 20 -11.48 -7.79 4.94
C ILE A 20 -10.97 -6.40 4.53
N ASP A 21 -11.45 -5.34 5.18
CA ASP A 21 -11.02 -3.96 4.93
C ASP A 21 -9.54 -3.76 5.25
N ALA A 22 -9.04 -4.36 6.33
CA ALA A 22 -7.61 -4.35 6.65
C ALA A 22 -6.77 -5.01 5.55
N ALA A 23 -7.22 -6.14 5.01
CA ALA A 23 -6.55 -6.82 3.90
C ALA A 23 -6.57 -6.00 2.61
N ILE A 24 -7.71 -5.38 2.27
CA ILE A 24 -7.83 -4.48 1.11
C ILE A 24 -6.89 -3.29 1.27
N SER A 25 -6.83 -2.70 2.47
CA SER A 25 -5.96 -1.56 2.76
C SER A 25 -4.48 -1.93 2.63
N ALA A 26 -4.07 -3.10 3.12
CA ALA A 26 -2.71 -3.61 2.97
C ALA A 26 -2.35 -3.79 1.48
N GLU A 27 -3.24 -4.38 0.68
CA GLU A 27 -3.03 -4.57 -0.75
C GLU A 27 -2.90 -3.25 -1.51
N GLN A 28 -3.71 -2.24 -1.16
CA GLN A 28 -3.59 -0.90 -1.73
C GLN A 28 -2.24 -0.26 -1.38
N ARG A 29 -1.80 -0.37 -0.13
CA ARG A 29 -0.50 0.16 0.31
C ARG A 29 0.67 -0.54 -0.40
N LEU A 30 0.58 -1.84 -0.64
CA LEU A 30 1.61 -2.58 -1.38
C LEU A 30 1.71 -2.14 -2.84
N LYS A 31 0.57 -1.87 -3.49
CA LYS A 31 0.52 -1.28 -4.83
C LYS A 31 1.20 0.08 -4.87
N VAL A 32 0.88 0.95 -3.90
CA VAL A 32 1.53 2.27 -3.78
C VAL A 32 3.04 2.11 -3.60
N ALA A 33 3.49 1.22 -2.70
CA ALA A 33 4.90 0.97 -2.47
C ALA A 33 5.63 0.53 -3.75
N THR A 34 5.01 -0.36 -4.53
CA THR A 34 5.54 -0.83 -5.82
C THR A 34 5.71 0.32 -6.82
N ILE A 35 4.71 1.21 -6.93
CA ILE A 35 4.76 2.38 -7.80
C ILE A 35 5.86 3.34 -7.37
N VAL A 36 5.95 3.64 -6.08
CA VAL A 36 6.96 4.55 -5.52
C VAL A 36 8.36 3.98 -5.74
N ALA A 37 8.60 2.72 -5.40
CA ALA A 37 9.88 2.06 -5.61
C ALA A 37 10.29 2.07 -7.11
N GLY A 38 9.36 1.77 -8.02
CA GLY A 38 9.60 1.81 -9.46
C GLY A 38 9.78 3.22 -10.04
N SER A 39 9.29 4.26 -9.36
CA SER A 39 9.52 5.66 -9.76
C SER A 39 10.91 6.18 -9.40
N VAL A 40 11.55 5.56 -8.40
CA VAL A 40 12.87 5.96 -7.89
C VAL A 40 13.98 5.05 -8.41
N LEU A 41 13.69 3.75 -8.56
CA LEU A 41 14.64 2.73 -8.98
C LEU A 41 14.28 2.20 -10.36
N THR A 42 15.28 2.07 -11.23
CA THR A 42 15.10 1.51 -12.58
C THR A 42 14.66 0.03 -12.56
N ALA A 43 15.08 -0.71 -11.53
CA ALA A 43 14.69 -2.10 -11.29
C ALA A 43 14.56 -2.33 -9.78
N PRO A 44 13.40 -2.03 -9.18
CA PRO A 44 13.21 -2.20 -7.75
C PRO A 44 13.24 -3.69 -7.38
N SER A 45 14.08 -4.05 -6.41
CA SER A 45 14.05 -5.38 -5.81
C SER A 45 12.85 -5.52 -4.88
N GLU A 46 12.45 -6.77 -4.60
CA GLU A 46 11.40 -7.06 -3.61
C GLU A 46 11.71 -6.41 -2.26
N THR A 47 12.96 -6.47 -1.81
CA THR A 47 13.41 -5.83 -0.57
C THR A 47 13.19 -4.32 -0.57
N ALA A 48 13.43 -3.64 -1.70
CA ALA A 48 13.19 -2.21 -1.82
C ALA A 48 11.70 -1.87 -1.75
N VAL A 49 10.85 -2.66 -2.42
CA VAL A 49 9.38 -2.49 -2.35
C VAL A 49 8.87 -2.70 -0.93
N LEU A 50 9.35 -3.73 -0.23
CA LEU A 50 8.95 -4.02 1.15
C LEU A 50 9.42 -2.96 2.14
N ALA A 51 10.60 -2.35 1.93
CA ALA A 51 11.06 -1.23 2.72
C ALA A 51 10.11 -0.02 2.59
N VAL A 52 9.76 0.35 1.35
CA VAL A 52 8.80 1.44 1.09
C VAL A 52 7.42 1.11 1.68
N PHE A 53 6.97 -0.14 1.55
CA PHE A 53 5.71 -0.60 2.13
C PHE A 53 5.70 -0.47 3.65
N SER A 54 6.80 -0.80 4.32
CA SER A 54 6.95 -0.67 5.78
C SER A 54 6.84 0.80 6.21
N GLU A 55 7.49 1.72 5.49
CA GLU A 55 7.40 3.15 5.76
C GLU A 55 5.97 3.70 5.59
N ILE A 56 5.27 3.28 4.52
CA ILE A 56 3.87 3.66 4.29
C ILE A 56 2.97 3.14 5.43
N CYS A 57 3.17 1.90 5.86
CA CYS A 57 2.42 1.32 6.98
C CYS A 57 2.70 2.07 8.29
N ALA A 58 3.96 2.42 8.56
CA ALA A 58 4.33 3.18 9.74
C ALA A 58 3.70 4.58 9.74
N ALA A 59 3.72 5.28 8.60
CA ALA A 59 3.09 6.59 8.45
C ALA A 59 1.56 6.52 8.66
N ALA A 60 0.90 5.49 8.12
CA ALA A 60 -0.53 5.26 8.32
C ALA A 60 -0.88 4.99 9.80
N ALA A 61 -0.03 4.25 10.52
CA ALA A 61 -0.22 3.96 11.94
C ALA A 61 -0.05 5.20 12.84
N LEU A 62 0.77 6.16 12.43
CA LEU A 62 1.02 7.41 13.15
C LEU A 62 -0.03 8.51 12.84
N GLY A 63 -0.94 8.28 11.90
CA GLY A 63 -1.94 9.26 11.49
C GLY A 63 -1.34 10.46 10.74
N THR A 64 -0.10 10.35 10.27
CA THR A 64 0.59 11.45 9.59
C THR A 64 0.14 11.52 8.13
N PRO A 65 -0.55 12.59 7.69
CA PRO A 65 -0.83 12.77 6.28
C PRO A 65 0.49 12.94 5.54
N VAL A 66 0.81 12.00 4.64
CA VAL A 66 1.96 12.10 3.75
C VAL A 66 1.60 13.18 2.71
N HIS A 67 1.88 14.44 3.02
CA HIS A 67 1.78 15.51 2.03
C HIS A 67 2.86 15.27 0.96
N PRO A 68 2.50 15.17 -0.33
CA PRO A 68 3.50 15.16 -1.38
C PRO A 68 4.25 16.50 -1.31
N GLN A 69 5.57 16.46 -1.11
CA GLN A 69 6.40 17.66 -1.16
C GLN A 69 6.15 18.37 -2.49
N GLN A 70 5.50 19.52 -2.45
CA GLN A 70 5.38 20.40 -3.61
C GLN A 70 6.81 20.79 -4.00
N ARG A 71 7.24 20.37 -5.19
CA ARG A 71 8.51 20.83 -5.78
C ARG A 71 8.45 22.36 -5.84
N GLU A 72 9.37 23.01 -5.14
CA GLU A 72 9.60 24.44 -5.29
C GLU A 72 9.97 24.70 -6.76
N THR A 73 9.06 25.32 -7.50
CA THR A 73 9.36 25.86 -8.83
C THR A 73 10.25 27.08 -8.62
N LEU A 74 11.53 26.95 -8.96
CA LEU A 74 12.47 28.06 -9.04
C LEU A 74 11.95 29.08 -10.07
N HIS A 75 11.61 30.28 -9.61
CA HIS A 75 11.31 31.48 -10.41
C HIS A 75 12.38 32.54 -10.18
#